data_AF-A0A517DSN4-F1
#
_entry.id   AF-A0A517DSN4-F1
#
_cell.length_a   1.000
_cell.length_b   1.000
_cell.length_c   1.000
_cell.angle_alpha   90.00
_cell.angle_beta   90.00
_cell.angle_gamma   90.00
#
_symmetry.space_group_name_H-M   'P 1'
#
loop_
_entity.id
_entity.type
_entity.pdbx_description
1 polymer ?
#
loop_
_entity_poly.entity_id
_entity_poly.type
_entity_poly.pdbx_seq_one_letter_code
_entity_poly.pdbx_strand_id
1 'polypeptide(L)'
;MQIRNFMEDLVWQRLDEVLTRHPKACGCEKCRYDIAALALNFLPPRYVVTDQGETYTRIKGLEQQFNVDIITALSHAIQIVCQQPHHDEG
;
A
#
# COMPACT_ATOMS: atom_id res chain seq x y z
N MET A 1 -9.35 -21.35 -3.69
CA MET A 1 -9.25 -20.83 -2.32
C MET A 1 -7.81 -20.44 -2.07
N GLN A 2 -7.51 -19.16 -1.91
CA GLN A 2 -6.15 -18.67 -1.65
C GLN A 2 -6.17 -17.74 -0.43
N ILE A 3 -5.13 -17.78 0.40
CA ILE A 3 -4.95 -16.81 1.48
C ILE A 3 -4.28 -15.57 0.90
N ARG A 4 -4.84 -14.39 1.17
CA ARG A 4 -4.26 -13.11 0.73
C ARG A 4 -4.39 -12.05 1.81
N ASN A 5 -3.41 -11.17 1.94
CA ASN A 5 -3.52 -9.97 2.76
C ASN A 5 -4.29 -8.90 2.01
N PHE A 6 -5.50 -8.59 2.45
CA PHE A 6 -6.35 -7.57 1.84
C PHE A 6 -5.72 -6.16 1.86
N MET A 7 -4.83 -5.89 2.82
CA MET A 7 -4.13 -4.61 2.89
C MET A 7 -3.27 -4.35 1.65
N GLU A 8 -2.77 -5.39 0.98
CA GLU A 8 -1.99 -5.25 -0.26
C GLU A 8 -2.80 -4.53 -1.34
N ASP A 9 -4.04 -4.98 -1.59
CA ASP A 9 -4.91 -4.38 -2.60
C ASP A 9 -5.19 -2.91 -2.30
N LEU A 10 -5.46 -2.57 -1.03
CA LEU A 10 -5.76 -1.20 -0.65
C LEU A 10 -4.54 -0.28 -0.73
N VAL A 11 -3.37 -0.77 -0.31
CA VAL A 11 -2.11 -0.02 -0.44
C VAL A 11 -1.85 0.30 -1.91
N TRP A 12 -1.99 -0.67 -2.81
CA TRP A 12 -1.81 -0.44 -4.25
C TRP A 12 -2.84 0.53 -4.83
N GLN A 13 -4.11 0.44 -4.43
CA GLN A 13 -5.16 1.36 -4.89
C GLN A 13 -4.89 2.81 -4.47
N ARG A 14 -4.23 3.04 -3.34
CA ARG A 14 -3.96 4.40 -2.82
C ARG A 14 -2.57 4.92 -3.15
N LEU A 15 -1.64 4.05 -3.56
CA LEU A 15 -0.25 4.42 -3.81
C LEU A 15 -0.13 5.58 -4.80
N ASP A 16 -0.82 5.50 -5.94
CA ASP A 16 -0.78 6.55 -6.97
C ASP A 16 -1.34 7.88 -6.45
N GLU A 17 -2.48 7.83 -5.76
CA GLU A 17 -3.09 9.01 -5.18
C GLU A 17 -2.14 9.71 -4.20
N VAL A 18 -1.47 8.94 -3.33
CA VAL A 18 -0.53 9.50 -2.37
C VAL A 18 0.72 10.02 -3.09
N LEU A 19 1.29 9.27 -4.04
CA LEU A 19 2.47 9.71 -4.80
C LEU A 19 2.24 11.04 -5.55
N THR A 20 1.05 11.29 -6.10
CA THR A 20 0.76 12.59 -6.75
C THR A 20 0.87 13.79 -5.80
N ARG A 21 0.70 13.56 -4.49
CA ARG A 21 0.86 14.58 -3.43
C ARG A 21 2.32 14.75 -3.00
N HIS A 22 3.23 13.88 -3.46
CA HIS A 22 4.67 13.89 -3.17
C HIS A 22 5.48 14.01 -4.47
N PRO A 23 5.52 15.18 -5.13
CA PRO A 23 6.12 15.35 -6.46
C PRO A 23 7.64 15.11 -6.51
N LYS A 24 8.32 15.03 -5.36
CA LYS A 24 9.74 14.71 -5.26
C LYS A 24 10.03 13.21 -5.17
N ALA A 25 9.00 12.39 -4.97
CA ALA A 25 9.15 10.94 -4.85
C ALA A 25 9.35 10.32 -6.23
N CYS A 26 10.28 9.36 -6.33
CA CYS A 26 10.41 8.58 -7.55
C CYS A 26 9.22 7.63 -7.73
N GLY A 27 8.63 7.64 -8.93
CA GLY A 27 7.54 6.75 -9.32
C GLY A 27 7.99 5.46 -10.03
N CYS A 28 9.27 5.12 -10.06
CA CYS A 28 9.74 3.91 -10.72
C CYS A 28 9.24 2.65 -10.01
N GLU A 29 9.22 1.53 -10.73
CA GLU A 29 8.74 0.24 -10.21
C GLU A 29 9.43 -0.15 -8.90
N LYS A 30 10.77 -0.11 -8.84
CA LYS A 30 11.54 -0.42 -7.63
C LYS A 30 11.09 0.41 -6.42
N CYS A 31 11.02 1.73 -6.55
CA CYS A 31 10.58 2.61 -5.45
C CYS A 31 9.13 2.35 -5.04
N ARG A 32 8.24 2.06 -5.99
CA ARG A 32 6.84 1.73 -5.68
C ARG A 32 6.72 0.46 -4.83
N TYR A 33 7.49 -0.57 -5.18
CA TYR A 33 7.51 -1.81 -4.39
C TYR A 33 8.14 -1.59 -3.01
N ASP A 34 9.22 -0.82 -2.90
CA ASP A 34 9.82 -0.48 -1.60
C ASP A 34 8.84 0.29 -0.70
N ILE A 35 8.13 1.29 -1.27
CA ILE A 35 7.10 2.05 -0.56
C ILE A 35 5.98 1.13 -0.09
N ALA A 36 5.45 0.29 -0.97
CA ALA A 36 4.37 -0.63 -0.65
C ALA A 36 4.80 -1.63 0.45
N ALA A 37 6.00 -2.20 0.35
CA ALA A 37 6.54 -3.14 1.34
C ALA A 37 6.70 -2.48 2.71
N LEU A 38 7.27 -1.28 2.79
CA LEU A 38 7.42 -0.53 4.04
C LEU A 38 6.06 -0.16 4.64
N ALA A 39 5.11 0.30 3.81
CA ALA A 39 3.76 0.60 4.27
C ALA A 39 3.05 -0.64 4.82
N LEU A 40 3.14 -1.79 4.12
CA LEU A 40 2.54 -3.05 4.56
C LEU A 40 3.17 -3.59 5.85
N ASN A 41 4.47 -3.40 6.07
CA ASN A 41 5.13 -3.77 7.32
C ASN A 41 4.68 -2.91 8.51
N PHE A 42 4.22 -1.68 8.25
CA PHE A 42 3.69 -0.78 9.28
C PHE A 42 2.21 -1.05 9.60
N LEU A 43 1.46 -1.55 8.63
CA LEU A 43 0.02 -1.80 8.76
C LEU A 43 -0.25 -3.18 9.38
N PRO A 44 -1.31 -3.33 10.20
CA PRO A 44 -1.71 -4.64 10.69
C PRO A 44 -2.19 -5.52 9.51
N PRO A 45 -1.62 -6.72 9.30
CA PRO A 45 -2.01 -7.57 8.19
C PRO A 45 -3.45 -8.05 8.36
N ARG A 46 -4.19 -8.13 7.24
CA ARG A 46 -5.59 -8.60 7.21
C ARG A 46 -5.70 -9.75 6.21
N TYR A 47 -5.31 -10.94 6.66
CA TYR A 47 -5.39 -12.15 5.85
C TYR A 47 -6.81 -12.69 5.75
N VAL A 48 -7.21 -13.02 4.54
CA VAL A 48 -8.52 -13.58 4.23
C VAL A 48 -8.37 -14.73 3.25
N VAL A 49 -9.24 -15.73 3.39
CA VAL A 49 -9.35 -16.82 2.41
C VAL A 49 -10.31 -16.35 1.33
N THR A 50 -9.80 -16.19 0.10
CA THR A 50 -10.61 -15.81 -1.04
C THR A 50 -11.14 -17.08 -1.73
N ASP A 51 -12.45 -17.28 -1.68
CA ASP A 51 -13.14 -18.33 -2.42
C ASP A 51 -14.21 -17.76 -3.36
N GLN A 52 -15.05 -16.81 -2.93
CA GLN A 52 -15.99 -15.99 -3.75
C GLN A 52 -16.47 -14.70 -3.02
N GLY A 53 -17.24 -13.87 -3.74
CA GLY A 53 -17.49 -12.43 -3.51
C GLY A 53 -18.11 -11.97 -2.18
N GLU A 54 -18.71 -12.82 -1.34
CA GLU A 54 -19.34 -12.39 -0.08
C GLU A 54 -18.29 -11.96 0.97
N THR A 55 -17.22 -12.75 1.13
CA THR A 55 -16.07 -12.40 1.98
C THR A 55 -15.42 -11.10 1.52
N TYR A 56 -15.21 -10.95 0.20
CA TYR A 56 -14.61 -9.75 -0.38
C TYR A 56 -15.50 -8.50 -0.22
N THR A 57 -16.81 -8.63 -0.40
CA THR A 57 -17.78 -7.53 -0.26
C THR A 57 -17.84 -7.00 1.17
N ARG A 58 -17.81 -7.90 2.16
CA ARG A 58 -17.77 -7.51 3.58
C ARG A 58 -16.51 -6.73 3.92
N ILE A 59 -15.38 -7.12 3.35
CA ILE A 59 -14.10 -6.45 3.58
C ILE A 59 -14.05 -5.10 2.85
N LYS A 60 -14.60 -5.00 1.63
CA LYS A 60 -14.77 -3.72 0.92
C LYS A 60 -15.52 -2.68 1.77
N GLY A 61 -16.53 -3.11 2.53
CA GLY A 61 -17.22 -2.23 3.47
C GLY A 61 -16.34 -1.65 4.59
N LEU A 62 -15.19 -2.27 4.87
CA LEU A 62 -14.23 -1.81 5.89
C LEU A 62 -13.13 -0.91 5.31
N GLU A 63 -13.03 -0.74 3.99
CA GLU A 63 -12.00 0.08 3.32
C GLU A 63 -11.88 1.49 3.90
N GLN A 64 -13.03 2.11 4.20
CA GLN A 64 -13.07 3.47 4.73
C GLN A 64 -12.41 3.58 6.11
N GLN A 65 -12.42 2.51 6.91
CA GLN A 65 -11.80 2.48 8.24
C GLN A 65 -10.28 2.50 8.16
N PHE A 66 -9.69 1.91 7.12
CA PHE A 66 -8.25 1.79 6.97
C PHE A 66 -7.61 2.93 6.17
N ASN A 67 -8.43 3.78 5.54
CA ASN A 67 -7.93 4.79 4.61
C ASN A 67 -6.91 5.76 5.26
N VAL A 68 -7.19 6.26 6.46
CA VAL A 68 -6.30 7.18 7.16
C VAL A 68 -4.97 6.51 7.51
N ASP A 69 -5.02 5.26 7.99
CA ASP A 69 -3.83 4.49 8.34
C ASP A 69 -2.98 4.19 7.11
N ILE A 70 -3.61 3.82 5.98
CA ILE A 70 -2.93 3.55 4.71
C ILE A 70 -2.24 4.81 4.19
N ILE A 71 -2.94 5.95 4.18
CA ILE A 71 -2.34 7.22 3.73
C ILE A 71 -1.15 7.59 4.62
N THR A 72 -1.27 7.41 5.94
CA THR A 72 -0.20 7.67 6.89
C THR A 72 1.01 6.77 6.64
N ALA A 73 0.78 5.47 6.49
CA ALA A 73 1.81 4.47 6.23
C ALA A 73 2.53 4.72 4.89
N LEU A 74 1.78 5.03 3.83
CA LEU A 74 2.34 5.37 2.52
C LEU A 74 3.16 6.66 2.58
N SER A 75 2.65 7.70 3.25
CA SER A 75 3.37 8.98 3.38
C SER A 75 4.70 8.80 4.12
N HIS A 76 4.70 8.00 5.18
CA HIS A 76 5.91 7.67 5.94
C HIS A 76 6.89 6.82 5.11
N ALA A 77 6.40 5.79 4.41
CA ALA A 77 7.22 4.97 3.53
C ALA A 77 7.85 5.77 2.38
N ILE A 78 7.09 6.71 1.79
CA ILE A 78 7.60 7.63 0.76
C ILE A 78 8.75 8.47 1.31
N GLN A 79 8.63 9.01 2.53
CA GLN A 79 9.71 9.79 3.14
C GLN A 79 10.99 8.97 3.29
N ILE A 80 10.89 7.71 3.71
CA ILE A 80 12.04 6.81 3.86
C ILE A 80 12.68 6.52 2.49
N VAL A 81 11.89 6.09 1.51
CA VAL A 81 12.39 5.71 0.18
C VAL A 81 12.96 6.91 -0.57
N CYS A 82 12.39 8.11 -0.39
CA CYS A 82 12.95 9.34 -0.99
C CYS A 82 14.34 9.69 -0.43
N GLN A 83 14.61 9.36 0.85
CA GLN A 83 15.89 9.67 1.48
C GLN A 83 16.98 8.68 1.09
N GLN A 84 16.62 7.41 0.86
CA GLN A 84 17.57 6.35 0.51
C GLN A 84 16.93 5.39 -0.50
N PRO A 85 16.83 5.78 -1.78
CA PRO A 85 16.20 4.94 -2.78
C PRO A 85 17.14 3.80 -3.23
N HIS A 86 16.58 2.61 -3.45
CA HIS A 86 17.34 1.45 -3.96
C HIS A 86 17.37 1.34 -5.50
N HIS A 87 16.71 2.26 -6.20
CA HIS A 87 16.83 2.29 -7.66
C HIS A 87 18.22 2.79 -8.08
N ASP A 88 18.67 2.37 -9.25
CA ASP A 88 19.85 2.97 -9.87
C ASP A 88 19.40 4.33 -10.45
N GLU A 89 20.18 5.39 -10.23
CA GLU A 89 19.81 6.77 -10.62
C GLU A 89 19.25 6.82 -12.06
N GLY A 90 18.05 7.38 -12.22
CA GLY A 90 17.39 7.62 -13.49
C GLY A 90 16.90 9.04 -13.59
#